data_AF-A0AA45US54-F1
#
_entry.id   AF-A0AA45US54-F1
#
_cell.length_a   1.000
_cell.length_b   1.000
_cell.length_c   1.000
_cell.angle_alpha   90.00
_cell.angle_beta   90.00
_cell.angle_gamma   90.00
#
_symmetry.space_group_name_H-M   'P 1'
#
loop_
_entity.id
_entity.type
_entity.pdbx_description
1 polymer ?
#
loop_
_entity_poly.entity_id
_entity_poly.type
_entity_poly.pdbx_seq_one_letter_code
_entity_poly.pdbx_strand_id
1 'polypeptide(L)'
;MGRVACMMDFINNSASRNAVGFYVLFTVLLIFSLSAQAAAGKAIVGLLSTQYSTYAGEDRTAKDIEGLLLKLGAGKVVLIDYNVIMKELGAGSDAVSIARRVDKFLLDNKIDRVFIPGNYYNISSPPFPPVPYRQLVTDAIVSIMQDRHNIRLLAICGGLQGVLHSQKVKIKRLDSMLRSSAMVASHNVSKKHPKEYGKSLLKVNVVPGSKLAKIIASVRGSEEEDSFRFYVPDMHSEGIDISDHNVKRLLDLGYKVTAYADDGIIEAVEDSRGNMLLQMHPEFLLIGMEKKVGQHAEVDVSIKVALGIMDDFLSN
;
A
#
# COMPACT_ATOMS: atom_id res chain seq x y z
N MET A 1 0.57 -73.24 27.68
CA MET A 1 1.06 -73.00 26.31
C MET A 1 0.06 -72.05 25.67
N GLY A 2 0.24 -70.74 25.71
CA GLY A 2 1.29 -69.99 25.01
C GLY A 2 0.71 -69.51 23.67
N ARG A 3 0.03 -68.35 23.66
CA ARG A 3 0.48 -67.13 22.94
C ARG A 3 1.22 -67.46 21.63
N VAL A 4 0.52 -67.42 20.48
CA VAL A 4 0.90 -66.81 19.17
C VAL A 4 -0.27 -67.07 18.20
N ALA A 5 -1.30 -66.21 18.17
CA ALA A 5 -2.31 -66.25 17.09
C ALA A 5 -3.11 -64.95 16.93
N CYS A 6 -2.63 -63.82 17.46
CA CYS A 6 -3.36 -62.55 17.40
C CYS A 6 -2.44 -61.38 17.06
N MET A 7 -1.56 -61.57 16.06
CA MET A 7 -0.71 -60.48 15.57
C MET A 7 -0.44 -60.51 14.05
N MET A 8 -1.13 -61.38 13.30
CA MET A 8 -0.95 -61.48 11.84
C MET A 8 -2.20 -61.11 11.00
N ASP A 9 -3.37 -60.90 11.62
CA ASP A 9 -4.57 -60.50 10.87
C ASP A 9 -4.75 -58.98 10.74
N PHE A 10 -3.88 -58.17 11.34
CA PHE A 10 -3.98 -56.71 11.24
C PHE A 10 -3.31 -56.13 9.97
N ILE A 11 -2.58 -56.95 9.20
CA ILE A 11 -1.77 -56.47 8.06
C ILE A 11 -2.40 -56.83 6.69
N ASN A 12 -3.43 -57.68 6.63
CA ASN A 12 -3.97 -58.17 5.35
C ASN A 12 -5.36 -57.64 4.96
N ASN A 13 -5.81 -56.54 5.55
CA ASN A 13 -7.07 -55.91 5.16
C ASN A 13 -6.82 -54.85 4.07
N SER A 14 -7.33 -55.03 2.86
CA SER A 14 -7.13 -54.10 1.73
C SER A 14 -7.58 -52.67 2.05
N ALA A 15 -8.52 -52.52 2.98
CA ALA A 15 -8.97 -51.24 3.50
C ALA A 15 -7.89 -50.45 4.26
N SER A 16 -6.97 -51.12 4.97
CA SER A 16 -5.90 -50.43 5.72
C SER A 16 -4.77 -49.93 4.81
N ARG A 17 -4.47 -50.65 3.72
CA ARG A 17 -3.49 -50.22 2.70
C ARG A 17 -4.00 -49.00 1.92
N ASN A 18 -5.30 -48.95 1.60
CA ASN A 18 -5.92 -47.80 0.94
C ASN A 18 -6.00 -46.58 1.87
N ALA A 19 -6.30 -46.78 3.16
CA ALA A 19 -6.29 -45.70 4.15
C ALA A 19 -4.89 -45.11 4.36
N VAL A 20 -3.86 -45.96 4.49
CA VAL A 20 -2.46 -45.50 4.64
C VAL A 20 -1.97 -44.80 3.38
N GLY A 21 -2.31 -45.30 2.18
CA GLY A 21 -2.00 -44.64 0.91
C GLY A 21 -2.67 -43.27 0.77
N PHE A 22 -3.93 -43.14 1.20
CA PHE A 22 -4.66 -41.87 1.19
C PHE A 22 -4.08 -40.87 2.18
N TYR A 23 -3.72 -41.31 3.40
CA TYR A 23 -3.07 -40.46 4.40
C TYR A 23 -1.69 -39.99 3.95
N VAL A 24 -0.86 -40.86 3.35
CA VAL A 24 0.46 -40.46 2.83
C VAL A 24 0.31 -39.47 1.67
N LEU A 25 -0.61 -39.71 0.73
CA LEU A 25 -0.87 -38.80 -0.40
C LEU A 25 -1.41 -37.45 0.07
N PHE A 26 -2.33 -37.44 1.05
CA PHE A 26 -2.90 -36.22 1.64
C PHE A 26 -1.85 -35.43 2.44
N THR A 27 -0.96 -36.11 3.16
CA THR A 27 0.14 -35.48 3.91
C THR A 27 1.20 -34.92 2.97
N VAL A 28 1.54 -35.63 1.89
CA VAL A 28 2.46 -35.13 0.85
C VAL A 28 1.84 -33.93 0.12
N LEU A 29 0.55 -33.95 -0.22
CA LEU A 29 -0.15 -32.80 -0.81
C LEU A 29 -0.19 -31.60 0.14
N LEU A 30 -0.40 -31.81 1.45
CA LEU A 30 -0.33 -30.74 2.46
C LEU A 30 1.08 -30.15 2.59
N ILE A 31 2.11 -30.99 2.56
CA ILE A 31 3.51 -30.54 2.59
C ILE A 31 3.86 -29.78 1.31
N PHE A 32 3.40 -30.22 0.13
CA PHE A 32 3.56 -29.48 -1.14
C PHE A 32 2.75 -28.17 -1.16
N SER A 33 1.59 -28.11 -0.51
CA SER A 33 0.79 -26.88 -0.39
C SER A 33 1.45 -25.86 0.55
N LEU A 34 2.00 -26.32 1.68
CA LEU A 34 2.73 -25.49 2.65
C LEU A 34 4.10 -25.06 2.09
N SER A 35 4.77 -25.88 1.28
CA SER A 35 6.03 -25.52 0.62
C SER A 35 5.81 -24.69 -0.66
N ALA A 36 4.66 -24.76 -1.32
CA ALA A 36 4.29 -23.83 -2.39
C ALA A 36 4.02 -22.41 -1.84
N GLN A 37 3.48 -22.30 -0.62
CA GLN A 37 3.28 -21.02 0.04
C GLN A 37 4.59 -20.42 0.58
N ALA A 38 5.58 -21.27 0.90
CA ALA A 38 6.97 -20.86 1.18
C ALA A 38 7.83 -20.64 -0.09
N ALA A 39 7.35 -21.06 -1.27
CA ALA A 39 8.04 -20.90 -2.56
C ALA A 39 7.73 -19.58 -3.27
N ALA A 40 6.78 -18.79 -2.78
CA ALA A 40 6.54 -17.45 -3.28
C ALA A 40 7.63 -16.53 -2.70
N GLY A 41 8.63 -16.18 -3.51
CA GLY A 41 9.75 -15.35 -3.10
C GLY A 41 9.30 -14.06 -2.40
N LYS A 42 10.08 -13.57 -1.43
CA LYS A 42 9.81 -12.30 -0.76
C LYS A 42 9.75 -11.17 -1.77
N ALA A 43 8.78 -10.27 -1.64
CA ALA A 43 8.56 -9.14 -2.54
C ALA A 43 9.83 -8.28 -2.73
N ILE A 44 10.06 -7.80 -3.96
CA ILE A 44 11.10 -6.84 -4.28
C ILE A 44 10.41 -5.50 -4.55
N VAL A 45 10.55 -4.59 -3.60
CA VAL A 45 9.82 -3.31 -3.61
C VAL A 45 10.65 -2.22 -4.25
N GLY A 46 10.13 -1.60 -5.31
CA GLY A 46 10.62 -0.34 -5.84
C GLY A 46 10.05 0.84 -5.06
N LEU A 47 10.90 1.63 -4.39
CA LEU A 47 10.51 2.81 -3.62
C LEU A 47 10.77 4.07 -4.45
N LEU A 48 9.73 4.83 -4.80
CA LEU A 48 9.88 6.07 -5.57
C LEU A 48 10.37 7.23 -4.68
N SER A 49 11.64 7.59 -4.80
CA SER A 49 12.24 8.75 -4.15
C SER A 49 13.52 9.16 -4.89
N THR A 50 14.45 9.86 -4.26
CA THR A 50 15.74 10.21 -4.84
C THR A 50 16.79 10.32 -3.74
N GLN A 51 18.05 10.02 -4.08
CA GLN A 51 19.18 10.33 -3.20
C GLN A 51 19.57 11.82 -3.24
N TYR A 52 19.06 12.57 -4.23
CA TYR A 52 19.30 14.00 -4.41
C TYR A 52 18.06 14.79 -3.99
N SER A 53 17.82 14.87 -2.68
CA SER A 53 16.64 15.47 -2.08
C SER A 53 16.29 16.83 -2.70
N THR A 54 15.04 16.99 -3.12
CA THR A 54 14.52 18.25 -3.66
C THR A 54 13.90 19.14 -2.57
N TYR A 55 13.64 18.57 -1.39
CA TYR A 55 13.17 19.26 -0.19
C TYR A 55 13.75 18.62 1.07
N ALA A 56 13.68 19.35 2.20
CA ALA A 56 14.23 18.88 3.46
C ALA A 56 13.54 17.60 3.95
N GLY A 57 14.32 16.55 4.23
CA GLY A 57 13.84 15.30 4.83
C GLY A 57 13.27 14.26 3.87
N GLU A 58 13.34 14.48 2.56
CA GLU A 58 12.93 13.49 1.54
C GLU A 58 13.71 12.17 1.70
N ASP A 59 15.05 12.23 1.65
CA ASP A 59 15.96 11.09 1.82
C ASP A 59 15.76 10.36 3.15
N ARG A 60 15.59 11.11 4.25
CA ARG A 60 15.35 10.51 5.58
C ARG A 60 14.03 9.76 5.62
N THR A 61 12.98 10.32 5.05
CA THR A 61 11.68 9.67 4.98
C THR A 61 11.73 8.42 4.11
N ALA A 62 12.43 8.47 2.98
CA ALA A 62 12.66 7.30 2.14
C ALA A 62 13.40 6.19 2.88
N LYS A 63 14.47 6.52 3.63
CA LYS A 63 15.22 5.56 4.46
C LYS A 63 14.38 4.95 5.58
N ASP A 64 13.53 5.75 6.23
CA ASP A 64 12.62 5.23 7.27
C ASP A 64 11.61 4.24 6.68
N ILE A 65 11.07 4.54 5.49
CA ILE A 65 10.13 3.66 4.77
C ILE A 65 10.84 2.40 4.27
N GLU A 66 12.04 2.52 3.72
CA GLU A 66 12.88 1.37 3.34
C GLU A 66 13.10 0.45 4.54
N GLY A 67 13.54 1.00 5.67
CA GLY A 67 13.75 0.24 6.90
C GLY A 67 12.47 -0.42 7.41
N LEU A 68 11.32 0.26 7.29
CA LEU A 68 10.02 -0.31 7.63
C LEU A 68 9.68 -1.51 6.74
N LEU A 69 9.75 -1.36 5.42
CA LEU A 69 9.41 -2.42 4.45
C LEU A 69 10.28 -3.66 4.65
N LEU A 70 11.59 -3.47 4.88
CA LEU A 70 12.51 -4.58 5.19
C LEU A 70 12.16 -5.28 6.50
N LYS A 71 11.81 -4.52 7.56
CA LYS A 71 11.35 -5.09 8.84
C LYS A 71 10.05 -5.89 8.70
N LEU A 72 9.17 -5.48 7.79
CA LEU A 72 7.90 -6.15 7.51
C LEU A 72 8.03 -7.33 6.53
N GLY A 73 9.25 -7.68 6.10
CA GLY A 73 9.50 -8.91 5.36
C GLY A 73 9.70 -8.74 3.86
N ALA A 74 9.80 -7.51 3.33
CA ALA A 74 10.27 -7.29 1.96
C ALA A 74 11.65 -7.96 1.79
N GLY A 75 11.85 -8.68 0.68
CA GLY A 75 13.11 -9.36 0.38
C GLY A 75 14.22 -8.38 0.02
N LYS A 76 13.83 -7.31 -0.68
CA LYS A 76 14.70 -6.21 -1.05
C LYS A 76 13.86 -4.95 -1.27
N VAL A 77 14.43 -3.80 -0.96
CA VAL A 77 13.91 -2.50 -1.38
C VAL A 77 14.92 -1.88 -2.35
N VAL A 78 14.43 -1.37 -3.47
CA VAL A 78 15.23 -0.75 -4.53
C VAL A 78 14.73 0.67 -4.74
N LEU A 79 15.61 1.66 -4.58
CA LEU A 79 15.27 3.05 -4.84
C LEU A 79 15.03 3.25 -6.35
N ILE A 80 13.80 3.62 -6.74
CA ILE A 80 13.50 4.15 -8.07
C ILE A 80 13.87 5.63 -8.03
N ASP A 81 15.14 5.95 -8.30
CA ASP A 81 15.63 7.32 -8.22
C ASP A 81 15.19 8.13 -9.44
N TYR A 82 14.15 8.95 -9.26
CA TYR A 82 13.57 9.71 -10.36
C TYR A 82 14.52 10.77 -10.94
N ASN A 83 15.45 11.31 -10.15
CA ASN A 83 16.43 12.27 -10.65
C ASN A 83 17.51 11.57 -11.47
N VAL A 84 17.97 10.39 -11.03
CA VAL A 84 18.95 9.59 -11.78
C VAL A 84 18.37 9.13 -13.12
N ILE A 85 17.16 8.55 -13.10
CA ILE A 85 16.46 8.10 -14.32
C ILE A 85 16.32 9.25 -15.33
N MET A 86 15.86 10.41 -14.88
CA MET A 86 15.66 11.56 -15.76
C MET A 86 16.98 12.19 -16.23
N LYS A 87 18.03 12.18 -15.40
CA LYS A 87 19.36 12.68 -15.78
C LYS A 87 19.99 11.82 -16.88
N GLU A 88 19.85 10.50 -16.80
CA GLU A 88 20.37 9.57 -17.82
C GLU A 88 19.66 9.73 -19.17
N LEU A 89 18.35 10.03 -19.14
CA LEU A 89 17.56 10.25 -20.35
C LEU A 89 17.82 11.63 -20.98
N GLY A 90 18.06 12.64 -20.16
CA GLY A 90 18.26 14.02 -20.60
C GLY A 90 16.95 14.81 -20.74
N ALA A 91 17.10 16.14 -20.76
CA ALA A 91 15.97 17.06 -20.85
C ALA A 91 15.22 16.90 -22.18
N GLY A 92 13.89 16.97 -22.13
CA GLY A 92 13.03 16.87 -23.32
C GLY A 92 12.70 15.44 -23.76
N SER A 93 13.11 14.43 -23.00
CA SER A 93 12.74 13.03 -23.26
C SER A 93 11.23 12.84 -23.30
N ASP A 94 10.74 12.12 -24.30
CA ASP A 94 9.32 11.82 -24.46
C ASP A 94 8.84 10.75 -23.45
N ALA A 95 7.51 10.68 -23.27
CA ALA A 95 6.88 9.75 -22.34
C ALA A 95 7.21 8.28 -22.64
N VAL A 96 7.36 7.92 -23.92
CA VAL A 96 7.66 6.54 -24.34
C VAL A 96 9.06 6.13 -23.91
N SER A 97 10.04 7.03 -24.07
CA SER A 97 11.43 6.82 -23.68
C SER A 97 11.57 6.70 -22.17
N ILE A 98 10.84 7.54 -21.42
CA ILE A 98 10.79 7.47 -19.95
C ILE A 98 10.16 6.14 -19.52
N ALA A 99 9.00 5.77 -20.07
CA ALA A 99 8.33 4.50 -19.77
C ALA A 99 9.24 3.30 -20.06
N ARG A 100 9.91 3.26 -21.21
CA ARG A 100 10.85 2.19 -21.56
C ARG A 100 12.03 2.09 -20.58
N ARG A 101 12.59 3.23 -20.15
CA ARG A 101 13.71 3.25 -19.19
C ARG A 101 13.28 2.77 -17.81
N VAL A 102 12.09 3.18 -17.36
CA VAL A 102 11.50 2.75 -16.09
C VAL A 102 11.17 1.25 -16.15
N ASP A 103 10.52 0.77 -17.22
CA ASP A 103 10.19 -0.65 -17.36
C ASP A 103 11.43 -1.54 -17.35
N LYS A 104 12.47 -1.14 -18.11
CA LYS A 104 13.77 -1.80 -18.06
C LYS A 104 14.36 -1.80 -16.64
N PHE A 105 14.29 -0.68 -15.92
CA PHE A 105 14.76 -0.60 -14.54
C PHE A 105 14.02 -1.59 -13.63
N LEU A 106 12.69 -1.67 -13.75
CA LEU A 106 11.86 -2.59 -12.97
C LEU A 106 12.21 -4.05 -13.29
N LEU A 107 12.40 -4.40 -14.57
CA LEU A 107 12.80 -5.74 -15.03
C LEU A 107 14.19 -6.14 -14.53
N ASP A 108 15.19 -5.29 -14.77
CA ASP A 108 16.59 -5.57 -14.40
C ASP A 108 16.73 -5.78 -12.88
N ASN A 109 15.92 -5.08 -12.09
CA ASN A 109 15.89 -5.21 -10.63
C ASN A 109 14.88 -6.23 -10.10
N LYS A 110 14.11 -6.89 -10.98
CA LYS A 110 13.04 -7.84 -10.64
C LYS A 110 12.01 -7.25 -9.66
N ILE A 111 11.71 -5.96 -9.78
CA ILE A 111 10.72 -5.27 -8.95
C ILE A 111 9.32 -5.75 -9.33
N ASP A 112 8.56 -6.21 -8.34
CA ASP A 112 7.18 -6.71 -8.48
C ASP A 112 6.16 -5.97 -7.60
N ARG A 113 6.65 -5.05 -6.76
CA ARG A 113 5.86 -4.14 -5.94
C ARG A 113 6.41 -2.73 -6.08
N VAL A 114 5.56 -1.73 -6.24
CA VAL A 114 5.97 -0.33 -6.28
C VAL A 114 5.31 0.43 -5.13
N PHE A 115 6.13 1.12 -4.35
CA PHE A 115 5.68 1.99 -3.27
C PHE A 115 5.93 3.45 -3.66
N ILE A 116 4.87 4.25 -3.75
CA ILE A 116 4.97 5.69 -4.05
C ILE A 116 4.59 6.48 -2.79
N PRO A 117 5.57 7.01 -2.04
CA PRO A 117 5.31 7.75 -0.81
C PRO A 117 4.70 9.13 -1.08
N GLY A 118 4.21 9.74 -0.01
CA GLY A 118 3.80 11.15 -0.01
C GLY A 118 4.92 12.09 -0.45
N ASN A 119 4.53 13.27 -0.91
CA ASN A 119 5.43 14.29 -1.42
C ASN A 119 5.18 15.62 -0.71
N TYR A 120 6.23 16.43 -0.56
CA TYR A 120 6.08 17.80 -0.07
C TYR A 120 5.43 18.71 -1.11
N TYR A 121 5.79 18.50 -2.38
CA TYR A 121 5.25 19.28 -3.48
C TYR A 121 3.87 18.78 -3.91
N ASN A 122 3.02 19.75 -4.19
CA ASN A 122 1.64 19.61 -4.60
C ASN A 122 1.52 19.46 -6.13
N ILE A 123 0.38 18.95 -6.58
CA ILE A 123 0.05 18.76 -8.00
C ILE A 123 -0.65 20.00 -8.56
N SER A 124 -1.63 20.54 -7.82
CA SER A 124 -2.56 21.56 -8.37
C SER A 124 -2.27 22.99 -7.90
N SER A 125 -1.43 23.16 -6.87
CA SER A 125 -1.16 24.43 -6.24
C SER A 125 0.25 24.50 -5.64
N PRO A 126 0.75 25.69 -5.25
CA PRO A 126 2.03 25.80 -4.56
C PRO A 126 2.05 25.05 -3.21
N PRO A 127 3.23 24.52 -2.79
CA PRO A 127 4.50 24.59 -3.51
C PRO A 127 4.56 23.56 -4.65
N PHE A 128 4.95 24.02 -5.85
CA PHE A 128 5.19 23.15 -7.00
C PHE A 128 6.62 22.62 -6.99
N PRO A 129 6.86 21.42 -7.55
CA PRO A 129 8.21 20.90 -7.64
C PRO A 129 9.05 21.76 -8.57
N PRO A 130 10.35 21.96 -8.28
CA PRO A 130 11.23 22.76 -9.15
C PRO A 130 11.44 22.11 -10.53
N VAL A 131 11.31 20.77 -10.59
CA VAL A 131 11.34 19.97 -11.82
C VAL A 131 10.28 18.86 -11.75
N PRO A 132 9.64 18.46 -12.87
CA PRO A 132 8.52 17.52 -12.85
C PRO A 132 8.95 16.05 -12.81
N TYR A 133 10.23 15.75 -12.55
CA TYR A 133 10.80 14.40 -12.73
C TYR A 133 10.08 13.32 -11.93
N ARG A 134 9.69 13.62 -10.68
CA ARG A 134 8.91 12.67 -9.88
C ARG A 134 7.58 12.33 -10.54
N GLN A 135 6.85 13.32 -11.07
CA GLN A 135 5.58 13.09 -11.75
C GLN A 135 5.77 12.34 -13.07
N LEU A 136 6.80 12.68 -13.86
CA LEU A 136 7.09 11.98 -15.11
C LEU A 136 7.40 10.49 -14.90
N VAL A 137 8.13 10.17 -13.82
CA VAL A 137 8.40 8.76 -13.46
C VAL A 137 7.14 8.09 -12.90
N THR A 138 6.31 8.79 -12.13
CA THR A 138 4.97 8.29 -11.74
C THR A 138 4.11 7.97 -12.96
N ASP A 139 4.08 8.86 -13.97
CA ASP A 139 3.31 8.66 -15.20
C ASP A 139 3.79 7.42 -15.96
N ALA A 140 5.11 7.23 -16.05
CA ALA A 140 5.70 6.02 -16.61
C ALA A 140 5.28 4.76 -15.84
N ILE A 141 5.34 4.78 -14.50
CA ILE A 141 4.92 3.64 -13.66
C ILE A 141 3.45 3.30 -13.92
N VAL A 142 2.56 4.30 -13.95
CA VAL A 142 1.13 4.09 -14.23
C VAL A 142 0.90 3.49 -15.61
N SER A 143 1.59 3.99 -16.63
CA SER A 143 1.51 3.43 -17.99
C SER A 143 1.98 1.98 -18.04
N ILE A 144 3.13 1.66 -17.42
CA ILE A 144 3.67 0.30 -17.39
C ILE A 144 2.72 -0.65 -16.67
N MET A 145 2.11 -0.20 -15.57
CA MET A 145 1.13 -1.00 -14.86
C MET A 145 -0.06 -1.33 -15.75
N GLN A 146 -0.58 -0.41 -16.56
CA GLN A 146 -1.69 -0.72 -17.47
C GLN A 146 -1.37 -1.91 -18.39
N ASP A 147 -0.13 -2.03 -18.86
CA ASP A 147 0.33 -3.11 -19.73
C ASP A 147 0.78 -4.38 -18.96
N ARG A 148 1.31 -4.22 -17.75
CA ARG A 148 1.86 -5.31 -16.92
C ARG A 148 0.98 -5.60 -15.71
N HIS A 149 0.27 -6.72 -15.76
CA HIS A 149 -0.66 -7.12 -14.71
C HIS A 149 0.00 -7.63 -13.42
N ASN A 150 1.33 -7.83 -13.40
CA ASN A 150 2.01 -8.48 -12.30
C ASN A 150 2.68 -7.53 -11.28
N ILE A 151 2.58 -6.21 -11.47
CA ILE A 151 3.10 -5.22 -10.52
C ILE A 151 1.97 -4.77 -9.60
N ARG A 152 2.15 -4.92 -8.28
CA ARG A 152 1.24 -4.28 -7.30
C ARG A 152 1.76 -2.91 -6.88
N LEU A 153 0.85 -2.02 -6.55
CA LEU A 153 1.12 -0.63 -6.17
C LEU A 153 0.53 -0.32 -4.80
N LEU A 154 1.29 0.40 -4.00
CA LEU A 154 0.78 1.15 -2.84
C LEU A 154 1.23 2.60 -3.00
N ALA A 155 0.29 3.52 -3.09
CA ALA A 155 0.58 4.94 -3.24
C ALA A 155 -0.04 5.74 -2.09
N ILE A 156 0.74 6.64 -1.49
CA ILE A 156 0.36 7.36 -0.27
C ILE A 156 0.42 8.87 -0.50
N CYS A 157 -0.59 9.61 -0.05
CA CYS A 157 -0.70 11.06 -0.10
C CYS A 157 -0.38 11.63 -1.49
N GLY A 158 0.71 12.39 -1.64
CA GLY A 158 1.19 12.88 -2.94
C GLY A 158 1.43 11.78 -3.98
N GLY A 159 1.69 10.54 -3.54
CA GLY A 159 1.73 9.37 -4.41
C GLY A 159 0.37 8.99 -5.00
N LEU A 160 -0.68 8.91 -4.18
CA LEU A 160 -2.06 8.74 -4.67
C LEU A 160 -2.40 9.85 -5.66
N GLN A 161 -2.10 11.10 -5.29
CA GLN A 161 -2.42 12.27 -6.10
C GLN A 161 -1.72 12.21 -7.46
N GLY A 162 -0.43 11.87 -7.48
CA GLY A 162 0.34 11.74 -8.72
C GLY A 162 -0.17 10.62 -9.63
N VAL A 163 -0.56 9.46 -9.05
CA VAL A 163 -1.13 8.33 -9.81
C VAL A 163 -2.45 8.72 -10.46
N LEU A 164 -3.37 9.29 -9.68
CA LEU A 164 -4.69 9.70 -10.19
C LEU A 164 -4.57 10.87 -11.18
N HIS A 165 -3.65 11.81 -10.94
CA HIS A 165 -3.36 12.91 -11.86
C HIS A 165 -2.89 12.40 -13.23
N SER A 166 -2.03 11.37 -13.24
CA SER A 166 -1.58 10.70 -14.48
C SER A 166 -2.75 10.23 -15.34
N GLN A 167 -3.81 9.75 -14.68
CA GLN A 167 -5.02 9.22 -15.32
C GLN A 167 -6.11 10.29 -15.55
N LYS A 168 -5.76 11.57 -15.41
CA LYS A 168 -6.63 12.73 -15.63
C LYS A 168 -7.76 12.90 -14.60
N VAL A 169 -7.57 12.35 -13.40
CA VAL A 169 -8.40 12.71 -12.24
C VAL A 169 -7.84 14.02 -11.67
N LYS A 170 -8.73 15.00 -11.48
CA LYS A 170 -8.35 16.32 -10.98
C LYS A 170 -8.03 16.27 -9.50
N ILE A 171 -6.89 16.86 -9.14
CA ILE A 171 -6.49 17.11 -7.76
C ILE A 171 -6.73 18.60 -7.48
N LYS A 172 -7.22 18.94 -6.29
CA LYS A 172 -7.49 20.33 -5.89
C LYS A 172 -7.06 20.58 -4.45
N ARG A 173 -6.81 21.85 -4.12
CA ARG A 173 -6.63 22.28 -2.74
C ARG A 173 -7.88 22.06 -1.90
N LEU A 174 -7.69 21.63 -0.66
CA LEU A 174 -8.77 21.42 0.30
C LEU A 174 -9.53 22.71 0.62
N ASP A 175 -8.86 23.86 0.66
CA ASP A 175 -9.49 25.16 0.91
C ASP A 175 -10.51 25.58 -0.17
N SER A 176 -10.39 25.04 -1.38
CA SER A 176 -11.35 25.22 -2.47
C SER A 176 -12.50 24.22 -2.46
N MET A 177 -12.39 23.16 -1.68
CA MET A 177 -13.38 22.06 -1.60
C MET A 177 -14.19 22.12 -0.30
N LEU A 178 -13.57 22.57 0.79
CA LEU A 178 -14.14 22.60 2.12
C LEU A 178 -14.59 24.00 2.50
N ARG A 179 -15.68 24.08 3.26
CA ARG A 179 -16.32 25.37 3.62
C ARG A 179 -15.75 26.01 4.89
N SER A 180 -14.82 25.35 5.57
CA SER A 180 -14.31 25.77 6.88
C SER A 180 -12.81 25.59 6.99
N SER A 181 -12.13 26.60 7.52
CA SER A 181 -10.71 26.53 7.86
C SER A 181 -10.41 25.46 8.92
N ALA A 182 -11.37 25.15 9.79
CA ALA A 182 -11.21 24.08 10.77
C ALA A 182 -11.18 22.69 10.11
N MET A 183 -12.00 22.47 9.07
CA MET A 183 -11.97 21.23 8.27
C MET A 183 -10.68 21.14 7.46
N VAL A 184 -10.22 22.24 6.86
CA VAL A 184 -8.90 22.25 6.19
C VAL A 184 -7.77 21.94 7.17
N ALA A 185 -7.86 22.45 8.41
CA ALA A 185 -6.87 22.20 9.45
C ALA A 185 -6.89 20.76 9.97
N SER A 186 -8.03 20.05 9.95
CA SER A 186 -8.08 18.63 10.36
C SER A 186 -7.24 17.72 9.46
N HIS A 187 -6.99 18.11 8.20
CA HIS A 187 -6.10 17.38 7.29
C HIS A 187 -4.60 17.69 7.44
N ASN A 188 -4.24 18.49 8.45
CA ASN A 188 -2.85 18.86 8.75
C ASN A 188 -2.51 18.65 10.23
N VAL A 189 -3.31 17.86 10.95
CA VAL A 189 -3.20 17.61 12.39
C VAL A 189 -1.84 17.06 12.80
N SER A 190 -1.18 16.34 11.90
CA SER A 190 0.10 15.68 12.18
C SER A 190 1.30 16.41 11.57
N LYS A 191 1.12 17.58 10.93
CA LYS A 191 2.11 18.21 10.04
C LYS A 191 3.52 18.38 10.62
N LYS A 192 3.63 18.76 11.89
CA LYS A 192 4.94 19.04 12.51
C LYS A 192 5.68 17.78 12.94
N HIS A 193 4.96 16.73 13.34
CA HIS A 193 5.54 15.57 14.02
C HIS A 193 4.78 14.28 13.71
N PRO A 194 4.62 13.89 12.43
CA PRO A 194 3.65 12.87 12.05
C PRO A 194 4.01 11.45 12.53
N LYS A 195 5.25 11.25 12.96
CA LYS A 195 5.79 9.97 13.45
C LYS A 195 5.79 9.85 14.98
N GLU A 196 5.47 10.93 15.71
CA GLU A 196 5.55 10.95 17.18
C GLU A 196 4.26 10.45 17.83
N TYR A 197 4.41 9.86 19.02
CA TYR A 197 3.26 9.53 19.89
C TYR A 197 2.58 10.81 20.42
N GLY A 198 1.31 10.70 20.80
CA GLY A 198 0.54 11.78 21.44
C GLY A 198 0.15 12.92 20.50
N LYS A 199 0.27 12.73 19.18
CA LYS A 199 -0.21 13.69 18.18
C LYS A 199 -1.63 13.34 17.74
N SER A 200 -2.37 14.38 17.34
CA SER A 200 -3.71 14.23 16.79
C SER A 200 -3.67 13.41 15.51
N LEU A 201 -4.67 12.54 15.37
CA LEU A 201 -4.90 11.65 14.25
C LEU A 201 -6.23 11.98 13.59
N LEU A 202 -6.32 11.84 12.28
CA LEU A 202 -7.56 11.96 11.53
C LEU A 202 -8.38 10.67 11.71
N LYS A 203 -9.68 10.80 11.99
CA LYS A 203 -10.62 9.69 11.92
C LYS A 203 -10.97 9.43 10.46
N VAL A 204 -10.80 8.19 10.02
CA VAL A 204 -11.16 7.75 8.68
C VAL A 204 -12.23 6.68 8.78
N ASN A 205 -13.33 6.88 8.06
CA ASN A 205 -14.42 5.93 7.92
C ASN A 205 -14.20 5.11 6.65
N VAL A 206 -14.40 3.79 6.73
CA VAL A 206 -14.10 2.85 5.66
C VAL A 206 -15.40 2.25 5.14
N VAL A 207 -15.50 2.16 3.81
CA VAL A 207 -16.68 1.64 3.13
C VAL A 207 -16.74 0.11 3.33
N PRO A 208 -17.87 -0.45 3.84
CA PRO A 208 -18.05 -1.89 4.00
C PRO A 208 -17.79 -2.67 2.70
N GLY A 209 -17.28 -3.90 2.84
CA GLY A 209 -17.00 -4.79 1.70
C GLY A 209 -15.75 -4.45 0.88
N SER A 210 -15.10 -3.32 1.13
CA SER A 210 -13.78 -2.99 0.56
C SER A 210 -12.67 -3.90 1.08
N LYS A 211 -11.52 -3.93 0.40
CA LYS A 211 -10.33 -4.62 0.93
C LYS A 211 -9.91 -4.05 2.29
N LEU A 212 -9.94 -2.73 2.44
CA LEU A 212 -9.60 -2.07 3.70
C LEU A 212 -10.58 -2.45 4.83
N ALA A 213 -11.88 -2.60 4.53
CA ALA A 213 -12.85 -3.09 5.50
C ALA A 213 -12.52 -4.51 5.98
N LYS A 214 -12.06 -5.40 5.09
CA LYS A 214 -11.63 -6.76 5.48
C LYS A 214 -10.43 -6.74 6.43
N ILE A 215 -9.47 -5.85 6.19
CA ILE A 215 -8.31 -5.65 7.09
C ILE A 215 -8.80 -5.15 8.47
N ILE A 216 -9.74 -4.20 8.51
CA ILE A 216 -10.28 -3.70 9.77
C ILE A 216 -11.06 -4.79 10.51
N ALA A 217 -11.90 -5.55 9.80
CA ALA A 217 -12.66 -6.66 10.37
C ALA A 217 -11.75 -7.72 10.99
N SER A 218 -10.65 -8.08 10.33
CA SER A 218 -9.69 -9.04 10.87
C SER A 218 -8.99 -8.55 12.15
N VAL A 219 -8.82 -7.23 12.28
CA VAL A 219 -8.22 -6.62 13.48
C VAL A 219 -9.21 -6.48 14.63
N ARG A 220 -10.45 -6.06 14.33
CA ARG A 220 -11.47 -5.79 15.35
C ARG A 220 -12.31 -7.02 15.73
N GLY A 221 -12.31 -8.06 14.90
CA GLY A 221 -13.14 -9.25 15.10
C GLY A 221 -14.63 -9.00 14.90
N SER A 222 -14.99 -7.94 14.16
CA SER A 222 -16.37 -7.55 13.87
C SER A 222 -16.50 -7.08 12.43
N GLU A 223 -17.61 -7.41 11.78
CA GLU A 223 -18.01 -6.90 10.46
C GLU A 223 -19.14 -5.86 10.56
N GLU A 224 -19.47 -5.40 11.78
CA GLU A 224 -20.48 -4.36 11.99
C GLU A 224 -20.02 -3.02 11.40
N GLU A 225 -20.93 -2.30 10.75
CA GLU A 225 -20.63 -1.07 10.01
C GLU A 225 -19.98 0.01 10.89
N ASP A 226 -20.44 0.16 12.13
CA ASP A 226 -19.90 1.11 13.11
C ASP A 226 -18.42 0.84 13.49
N SER A 227 -17.90 -0.36 13.17
CA SER A 227 -16.53 -0.77 13.45
C SER A 227 -15.54 -0.38 12.34
N PHE A 228 -16.01 0.01 11.15
CA PHE A 228 -15.17 0.36 10.00
C PHE A 228 -14.61 1.78 10.09
N ARG A 229 -13.83 2.02 11.14
CA ARG A 229 -13.06 3.24 11.32
C ARG A 229 -11.71 2.98 11.96
N PHE A 230 -10.76 3.85 11.68
CA PHE A 230 -9.46 3.89 12.33
C PHE A 230 -8.89 5.30 12.30
N TYR A 231 -7.81 5.53 13.04
CA TYR A 231 -7.21 6.84 13.25
C TYR A 231 -5.78 6.88 12.73
N VAL A 232 -5.46 7.85 11.88
CA VAL A 232 -4.22 7.85 11.11
C VAL A 232 -3.58 9.24 11.06
N PRO A 233 -2.25 9.36 11.02
CA PRO A 233 -1.59 10.63 10.78
C PRO A 233 -2.03 11.20 9.43
N ASP A 234 -2.30 12.50 9.43
CA ASP A 234 -2.72 13.17 8.22
C ASP A 234 -2.05 14.54 8.02
N MET A 235 -1.60 14.75 6.79
CA MET A 235 -0.77 15.90 6.38
C MET A 235 -0.84 16.11 4.87
N HIS A 236 -1.92 16.69 4.38
CA HIS A 236 -2.02 17.14 2.99
C HIS A 236 -2.78 18.46 2.86
N SER A 237 -2.52 19.17 1.77
CA SER A 237 -3.22 20.42 1.42
C SER A 237 -4.08 20.28 0.18
N GLU A 238 -4.01 19.13 -0.48
CA GLU A 238 -4.74 18.80 -1.70
C GLU A 238 -5.38 17.43 -1.56
N GLY A 239 -6.46 17.19 -2.29
CA GLY A 239 -7.14 15.90 -2.34
C GLY A 239 -7.82 15.70 -3.68
N ILE A 240 -8.50 14.56 -3.81
CA ILE A 240 -9.28 14.23 -4.99
C ILE A 240 -10.48 15.20 -5.07
N ASP A 241 -10.63 15.91 -6.20
CA ASP A 241 -11.83 16.73 -6.45
C ASP A 241 -13.06 15.82 -6.54
N ILE A 242 -14.08 16.07 -5.73
CA ILE A 242 -15.32 15.26 -5.67
C ILE A 242 -16.39 15.70 -6.67
N SER A 243 -16.00 16.42 -7.74
CA SER A 243 -16.92 16.81 -8.80
C SER A 243 -17.45 15.59 -9.56
N ASP A 244 -18.67 15.68 -10.11
CA ASP A 244 -19.30 14.60 -10.88
C ASP A 244 -18.40 14.06 -12.00
N HIS A 245 -17.66 14.95 -12.67
CA HIS A 245 -16.67 14.58 -13.69
C HIS A 245 -15.60 13.63 -13.12
N ASN A 246 -15.05 13.95 -11.96
CA ASN A 246 -14.00 13.15 -11.33
C ASN A 246 -14.53 11.83 -10.79
N VAL A 247 -15.72 11.85 -10.16
CA VAL A 247 -16.39 10.63 -9.68
C VAL A 247 -16.65 9.68 -10.86
N LYS A 248 -17.21 10.19 -11.96
CA LYS A 248 -17.40 9.42 -13.20
C LYS A 248 -16.06 8.89 -13.72
N ARG A 249 -15.01 9.73 -13.73
CA ARG A 249 -13.68 9.31 -14.21
C ARG A 249 -13.09 8.18 -13.37
N LEU A 250 -13.19 8.25 -12.04
CA LEU A 250 -12.76 7.17 -11.15
C LEU A 250 -13.49 5.86 -11.45
N LEU A 251 -14.83 5.92 -11.61
CA LEU A 251 -15.64 4.77 -11.98
C LEU A 251 -15.26 4.19 -13.35
N ASP A 252 -15.07 5.05 -14.36
CA ASP A 252 -14.66 4.64 -15.72
C ASP A 252 -13.27 3.95 -15.72
N LEU A 253 -12.39 4.34 -14.79
CA LEU A 253 -11.08 3.73 -14.57
C LEU A 253 -11.14 2.45 -13.72
N GLY A 254 -12.32 2.12 -13.18
CA GLY A 254 -12.53 0.94 -12.33
C GLY A 254 -12.10 1.11 -10.88
N TYR A 255 -11.91 2.35 -10.40
CA TYR A 255 -11.65 2.62 -8.99
C TYR A 255 -12.92 2.55 -8.16
N LYS A 256 -12.77 2.05 -6.93
CA LYS A 256 -13.77 2.13 -5.87
C LYS A 256 -13.28 3.08 -4.80
N VAL A 257 -14.14 4.00 -4.35
CA VAL A 257 -13.87 4.77 -3.13
C VAL A 257 -14.02 3.85 -1.94
N THR A 258 -12.99 3.75 -1.09
CA THR A 258 -12.95 2.80 0.02
C THR A 258 -12.84 3.46 1.38
N ALA A 259 -12.49 4.74 1.46
CA ALA A 259 -12.51 5.47 2.72
C ALA A 259 -12.73 6.97 2.54
N TYR A 260 -13.28 7.61 3.56
CA TYR A 260 -13.54 9.05 3.62
C TYR A 260 -13.32 9.61 5.03
N ALA A 261 -12.91 10.87 5.10
CA ALA A 261 -12.92 11.66 6.33
C ALA A 261 -14.35 12.11 6.68
N ASP A 262 -14.57 12.57 7.93
CA ASP A 262 -15.89 13.02 8.40
C ASP A 262 -16.44 14.23 7.60
N ASP A 263 -15.60 14.97 6.89
CA ASP A 263 -15.97 16.09 6.01
C ASP A 263 -16.22 15.69 4.55
N GLY A 264 -16.15 14.39 4.25
CA GLY A 264 -16.43 13.82 2.94
C GLY A 264 -15.25 13.79 1.97
N ILE A 265 -14.05 14.23 2.38
CA ILE A 265 -12.84 14.06 1.58
C ILE A 265 -12.52 12.58 1.42
N ILE A 266 -12.20 12.16 0.19
CA ILE A 266 -11.81 10.78 -0.11
C ILE A 266 -10.41 10.52 0.44
N GLU A 267 -10.31 9.52 1.32
CA GLU A 267 -9.07 9.14 2.00
C GLU A 267 -8.44 7.87 1.45
N ALA A 268 -9.21 7.05 0.71
CA ALA A 268 -8.67 5.89 0.03
C ALA A 268 -9.50 5.52 -1.19
N VAL A 269 -8.80 5.01 -2.21
CA VAL A 269 -9.40 4.32 -3.36
C VAL A 269 -8.70 2.99 -3.59
N GLU A 270 -9.45 2.03 -4.12
CA GLU A 270 -8.97 0.71 -4.53
C GLU A 270 -9.15 0.58 -6.04
N ASP A 271 -8.11 0.18 -6.77
CA ASP A 271 -8.21 -0.05 -8.21
C ASP A 271 -8.80 -1.44 -8.54
N SER A 272 -9.05 -1.70 -9.83
CA SER A 272 -9.61 -2.98 -10.30
C SER A 272 -8.71 -4.20 -10.05
N ARG A 273 -7.44 -3.98 -9.66
CA ARG A 273 -6.45 -5.01 -9.34
C ARG A 273 -6.27 -5.18 -7.83
N GLY A 274 -7.04 -4.44 -7.03
CA GLY A 274 -6.96 -4.45 -5.57
C GLY A 274 -5.77 -3.65 -5.02
N ASN A 275 -5.11 -2.80 -5.82
CA ASN A 275 -4.10 -1.88 -5.29
C ASN A 275 -4.77 -0.80 -4.45
N MET A 276 -4.20 -0.51 -3.28
CA MET A 276 -4.67 0.55 -2.40
C MET A 276 -3.90 1.84 -2.66
N LEU A 277 -4.63 2.92 -2.89
CA LEU A 277 -4.11 4.28 -2.92
C LEU A 277 -4.72 5.02 -1.75
N LEU A 278 -3.89 5.60 -0.89
CA LEU A 278 -4.29 6.19 0.38
C LEU A 278 -3.87 7.66 0.42
N GLN A 279 -4.74 8.56 0.89
CA GLN A 279 -4.41 9.98 1.04
C GLN A 279 -3.73 10.24 2.41
N MET A 280 -4.23 9.57 3.44
CA MET A 280 -3.65 9.43 4.78
C MET A 280 -2.31 8.67 4.85
N HIS A 281 -1.60 8.76 5.99
CA HIS A 281 -0.26 8.19 6.19
C HIS A 281 -0.16 7.04 7.22
N PRO A 282 -0.62 5.82 6.90
CA PRO A 282 -0.50 4.67 7.81
C PRO A 282 0.94 4.26 8.08
N GLU A 283 1.88 4.50 7.15
CA GLU A 283 3.31 4.23 7.33
C GLU A 283 3.92 5.00 8.52
N PHE A 284 3.38 6.18 8.81
CA PHE A 284 3.85 6.98 9.94
C PHE A 284 3.37 6.45 11.29
N LEU A 285 2.33 5.61 11.36
CA LEU A 285 2.02 4.85 12.57
C LEU A 285 3.10 3.79 12.84
N LEU A 286 3.62 3.17 11.79
CA LEU A 286 4.53 2.03 11.89
C LEU A 286 6.00 2.44 12.15
N ILE A 287 6.41 3.62 11.67
CA ILE A 287 7.75 4.14 11.96
C ILE A 287 7.86 4.49 13.46
N GLY A 288 8.70 3.75 14.18
CA GLY A 288 8.84 3.89 15.63
C GLY A 288 7.65 3.36 16.42
N MET A 289 6.94 2.36 15.90
CA MET A 289 5.71 1.81 16.50
C MET A 289 5.91 1.32 17.95
N GLU A 290 7.12 0.87 18.30
CA GLU A 290 7.45 0.38 19.64
C GLU A 290 7.24 1.43 20.74
N LYS A 291 7.23 2.71 20.37
CA LYS A 291 6.97 3.83 21.29
C LYS A 291 5.49 4.22 21.38
N LYS A 292 4.63 3.63 20.54
CA LYS A 292 3.21 3.99 20.39
C LYS A 292 2.27 2.87 20.85
N VAL A 293 2.70 1.61 20.69
CA VAL A 293 1.90 0.44 21.08
C VAL A 293 1.67 0.41 22.59
N GLY A 294 0.46 0.02 23.00
CA GLY A 294 0.05 -0.14 24.39
C GLY A 294 -0.29 1.17 25.10
N GLN A 295 -0.23 2.30 24.39
CA GLN A 295 -0.49 3.62 24.97
C GLN A 295 -1.97 4.01 24.89
N HIS A 296 -2.69 3.56 23.85
CA HIS A 296 -4.12 3.84 23.66
C HIS A 296 -4.77 2.79 22.75
N ALA A 297 -5.93 2.25 23.14
CA ALA A 297 -6.58 1.14 22.43
C ALA A 297 -6.87 1.44 20.94
N GLU A 298 -7.41 2.61 20.61
CA GLU A 298 -7.67 2.98 19.21
C GLU A 298 -6.39 3.23 18.40
N VAL A 299 -5.28 3.61 19.06
CA VAL A 299 -3.98 3.73 18.39
C VAL A 299 -3.44 2.34 18.08
N ASP A 300 -3.58 1.39 19.00
CA ASP A 300 -3.18 -0.01 18.79
C ASP A 300 -3.96 -0.66 17.65
N VAL A 301 -5.28 -0.42 17.59
CA VAL A 301 -6.11 -0.86 16.46
C VAL A 301 -5.60 -0.24 15.17
N SER A 302 -5.33 1.06 15.16
CA SER A 302 -4.86 1.75 13.95
C SER A 302 -3.48 1.28 13.49
N ILE A 303 -2.57 0.96 14.43
CA ILE A 303 -1.27 0.33 14.13
C ILE A 303 -1.48 -1.05 13.50
N LYS A 304 -2.38 -1.87 14.05
CA LYS A 304 -2.69 -3.19 13.49
C LYS A 304 -3.31 -3.10 12.09
N VAL A 305 -4.18 -2.11 11.85
CA VAL A 305 -4.75 -1.85 10.51
C VAL A 305 -3.65 -1.41 9.54
N ALA A 306 -2.75 -0.51 9.96
CA ALA A 306 -1.61 -0.10 9.15
C ALA A 306 -0.67 -1.27 8.83
N LEU A 307 -0.44 -2.19 9.78
CA LEU A 307 0.30 -3.44 9.54
C LEU A 307 -0.41 -4.30 8.50
N GLY A 308 -1.73 -4.47 8.61
CA GLY A 308 -2.51 -5.24 7.62
C GLY A 308 -2.49 -4.63 6.21
N ILE A 309 -2.46 -3.30 6.09
CA ILE A 309 -2.28 -2.61 4.80
C ILE A 309 -0.91 -2.96 4.18
N MET A 310 0.16 -2.89 4.98
CA MET A 310 1.50 -3.22 4.49
C MET A 310 1.66 -4.70 4.17
N ASP A 311 1.04 -5.57 4.97
CA ASP A 311 1.05 -7.01 4.74
C ASP A 311 0.32 -7.40 3.45
N ASP A 312 -0.85 -6.80 3.14
CA ASP A 312 -1.54 -7.02 1.86
C ASP A 312 -0.68 -6.58 0.67
N PHE A 313 0.02 -5.45 0.80
CA PHE A 313 0.93 -4.95 -0.24
C PHE A 313 2.13 -5.88 -0.46
N LEU A 314 2.75 -6.37 0.61
CA LEU A 314 3.94 -7.23 0.55
C LEU A 314 3.61 -8.70 0.23
N SER A 315 2.39 -9.14 0.52
CA SER A 315 1.92 -10.50 0.27
C SER A 315 1.72 -10.79 -1.22
N ASN A 316 1.74 -12.08 -1.57
CA ASN A 316 1.59 -12.58 -2.94
C ASN A 316 0.14 -12.77 -3.39
#